data_AF-A0A0D3B1Z9-F1
#
_entry.id   AF-A0A0D3B1Z9-F1
#
_cell.length_a   1.000
_cell.length_b   1.000
_cell.length_c   1.000
_cell.angle_alpha   90.00
_cell.angle_beta   90.00
_cell.angle_gamma   90.00
#
_symmetry.space_group_name_H-M   'P 1'
#
loop_
_entity.id
_entity.type
_entity.pdbx_description
1 polymer ?
#
loop_
_entity_poly.entity_id
_entity_poly.type
_entity_poly.pdbx_seq_one_letter_code
_entity_poly.pdbx_strand_id
1 'polypeptide(L)' 'MACCLMYRGDVVPKDVNAAVGTIKTKITVQFVDWFPTGFKCGINYQPPMVVPGGDLAK' A
#
# COMPACT_ATOMS: atom_id res chain seq x y z
N MET A 1 -12.94 10.01 -0.77
CA MET A 1 -11.51 10.10 -1.16
C MET A 1 -10.81 8.84 -0.66
N ALA A 2 -9.93 8.22 -1.44
CA ALA A 2 -9.38 6.90 -1.14
C ALA A 2 -7.87 6.82 -1.43
N CYS A 3 -7.17 5.93 -0.74
CA CYS A 3 -5.76 5.63 -1.00
C CYS A 3 -5.60 4.23 -1.60
N CYS A 4 -4.71 4.10 -2.59
CA CYS A 4 -4.31 2.83 -3.17
C CYS A 4 -2.89 2.50 -2.74
N LEU A 5 -2.69 1.37 -2.07
CA LEU A 5 -1.39 0.84 -1.67
C LEU A 5 -1.04 -0.35 -2.57
N MET A 6 0.03 -0.21 -3.37
CA MET A 6 0.45 -1.22 -4.35
C MET A 6 1.81 -1.78 -3.95
N TYR A 7 1.80 -3.00 -3.42
CA TYR A 7 2.99 -3.70 -2.96
C TYR A 7 3.58 -4.57 -4.08
N ARG A 8 4.91 -4.64 -4.15
CA ARG A 8 5.63 -5.56 -5.06
C ARG A 8 6.67 -6.38 -4.31
N GLY A 9 6.85 -7.63 -4.73
CA GLY A 9 7.82 -8.56 -4.18
C GLY A 9 7.24 -9.53 -3.15
N ASP A 10 8.11 -10.05 -2.27
CA ASP A 10 7.73 -11.00 -1.22
C ASP A 10 7.01 -10.28 -0.08
N VAL A 11 5.70 -10.13 -0.22
CA VAL A 11 4.84 -9.44 0.74
C VAL A 11 3.72 -10.36 1.18
N VAL A 12 3.62 -10.59 2.49
CA VAL A 12 2.58 -11.44 3.06
C VAL A 12 1.30 -10.64 3.28
N PRO A 13 0.13 -11.09 2.78
CA PRO A 13 -1.13 -10.36 2.90
C PRO A 13 -1.54 -10.01 4.35
N LYS A 14 -1.15 -10.86 5.32
CA LYS A 14 -1.44 -10.64 6.74
C LYS A 14 -0.78 -9.36 7.27
N ASP A 15 0.45 -9.08 6.82
CA ASP A 15 1.25 -7.96 7.30
C ASP A 15 0.74 -6.65 6.69
N VAL A 16 0.24 -6.70 5.44
CA VAL A 16 -0.46 -5.59 4.81
C VAL A 16 -1.71 -5.21 5.59
N ASN A 17 -2.53 -6.20 5.99
CA ASN A 17 -3.73 -5.93 6.76
C ASN A 17 -3.42 -5.34 8.14
N ALA A 18 -2.38 -5.85 8.81
CA ALA A 18 -1.91 -5.29 10.08
C ALA A 18 -1.45 -3.83 9.93
N ALA A 19 -0.65 -3.54 8.89
CA ALA A 19 -0.17 -2.19 8.60
C ALA A 19 -1.32 -1.20 8.32
N VAL A 20 -2.32 -1.60 7.52
CA VAL A 20 -3.52 -0.79 7.27
C VAL A 20 -4.29 -0.56 8.57
N GLY A 21 -4.42 -1.58 9.41
CA GLY A 21 -5.01 -1.45 10.74
C GLY A 21 -4.32 -0.38 11.58
N THR A 22 -2.98 -0.39 11.64
CA THR A 22 -2.20 0.64 12.35
C THR A 22 -2.36 2.03 11.75
N ILE A 23 -2.44 2.17 10.41
CA ILE A 23 -2.63 3.48 9.77
C ILE A 23 -3.98 4.07 10.16
N LYS A 24 -5.04 3.27 10.19
CA LYS A 24 -6.40 3.72 10.52
C LYS A 24 -6.53 4.27 11.94
N THR A 25 -5.65 3.89 12.87
CA THR A 25 -5.70 4.38 14.26
C THR A 25 -4.89 5.66 14.49
N LYS A 26 -4.11 6.12 13.49
CA LYS A 26 -3.29 7.34 13.64
C LYS A 26 -4.15 8.58 13.50
N ILE A 27 -4.14 9.44 14.52
CA ILE A 27 -4.89 10.72 14.51
C ILE A 27 -4.51 11.65 13.36
N THR A 28 -3.29 11.51 12.83
CA THR A 28 -2.78 12.31 11.71
C THR A 28 -3.34 11.88 10.35
N VAL A 29 -4.01 10.72 10.27
CA VAL A 29 -4.59 10.17 9.05
C VAL A 29 -6.10 10.08 9.24
N GLN A 30 -6.83 11.03 8.66
CA GLN A 30 -8.29 11.09 8.72
C GLN A 30 -8.88 10.86 7.34
N PHE A 31 -9.86 9.97 7.25
CA PHE A 31 -10.67 9.78 6.04
C PHE A 31 -12.01 10.50 6.19
N VAL A 32 -12.65 10.75 5.06
CA VAL A 32 -14.00 11.33 5.03
C VAL A 32 -15.04 10.36 5.61
N ASP A 33 -16.00 10.89 6.36
CA ASP A 33 -16.97 10.09 7.13
C ASP A 33 -17.81 9.13 6.28
N TRP A 34 -18.11 9.51 5.05
CA TRP A 34 -18.88 8.70 4.10
C TRP A 34 -18.07 7.58 3.44
N PHE A 35 -16.79 7.39 3.81
CA PHE A 35 -15.92 6.37 3.23
C PHE A 35 -15.15 5.54 4.28
N PRO A 36 -15.82 4.55 4.92
CA PRO A 36 -15.22 3.74 6.00
C PRO A 36 -14.14 2.74 5.50
N THR A 37 -14.12 2.46 4.20
CA THR A 37 -13.18 1.54 3.52
C THR A 37 -12.11 2.30 2.72
N GLY A 38 -11.45 3.27 3.39
CA GLY A 38 -10.43 4.20 2.89
C GLY A 38 -9.30 3.68 1.99
N PHE A 39 -9.06 2.37 1.97
CA PHE A 39 -7.88 1.76 1.37
C PHE A 39 -8.23 0.65 0.37
N LYS A 40 -7.61 0.73 -0.82
CA LYS A 40 -7.46 -0.41 -1.73
C LYS A 40 -6.03 -0.91 -1.66
N CYS A 41 -5.85 -2.20 -1.42
CA CYS A 41 -4.53 -2.83 -1.39
C CYS A 41 -4.38 -3.78 -2.57
N GLY A 42 -3.27 -3.68 -3.30
CA GLY A 42 -2.87 -4.61 -4.35
C GLY A 42 -1.51 -5.20 -4.02
N ILE A 43 -1.34 -6.50 -4.23
CA ILE A 43 -0.08 -7.20 -4.02
C ILE A 43 0.30 -7.88 -5.32
N ASN A 44 1.51 -7.61 -5.80
CA ASN A 44 2.10 -8.29 -6.93
C ASN A 44 3.38 -9.00 -6.49
N TYR A 45 3.40 -10.32 -6.59
CA TYR A 45 4.55 -11.10 -6.13
C TYR A 45 5.78 -10.96 -7.04
N GLN A 46 5.60 -10.45 -8.27
CA GLN A 46 6.74 -10.17 -9.14
C GLN A 46 7.53 -8.97 -8.60
N PRO A 47 8.86 -9.09 -8.48
CA PRO A 47 9.70 -7.99 -8.05
C PRO A 47 9.66 -6.86 -9.09
N PRO A 48 9.96 -5.61 -8.68
CA PRO A 48 10.15 -4.52 -9.63
C PRO A 48 11.22 -4.89 -10.66
N MET A 49 10.93 -4.69 -11.93
CA MET A 49 11.93 -4.80 -12.99
C MET A 49 12.65 -3.47 -13.13
N VAL A 50 13.99 -3.49 -13.10
CA VAL A 50 14.81 -2.35 -13.48
C VAL A 50 14.97 -2.32 -15.00
N VAL A 51 14.71 -1.18 -15.61
CA VAL A 51 15.05 -0.97 -17.02
C VAL A 51 16.53 -0.58 -17.08
N PRO A 52 17.37 -1.26 -17.89
CA PRO A 52 18.77 -0.88 -18.04
C PRO A 52 18.90 0.59 -18.48
N GLY A 53 19.61 1.40 -17.70
CA GLY A 53 19.78 2.84 -17.94
C GLY A 53 18.62 3.74 -17.48
N GLY A 54 17.61 3.19 -16.80
CA GLY A 54 16.50 3.95 -16.23
C GLY A 54 16.80 4.54 -14.84
N ASP A 55 16.07 5.59 -14.49
CA ASP A 55 16.23 6.37 -13.24
C ASP A 55 15.58 5.70 -12.00
N LEU A 56 14.93 4.55 -12.18
CA LEU A 56 14.38 3.77 -11.08
C LEU A 56 15.53 3.09 -10.32
N ALA A 57 15.86 3.66 -9.16
CA ALA A 57 16.88 3.16 -8.26
C ALA A 57 16.58 1.72 -7.80
N LYS A 58 17.67 0.95 -7.68
CA LYS A 58 17.72 -0.47 -7.30
C LYS A 58 17.22 -0.72 -5.87
#